data_AF-A0A926ABF3-F1
#
_entry.id   AF-A0A926ABF3-F1
#
_cell.length_a   1.000
_cell.length_b   1.000
_cell.length_c   1.000
_cell.angle_alpha   90.00
_cell.angle_beta   90.00
_cell.angle_gamma   90.00
#
_symmetry.space_group_name_H-M   'P 1'
#
loop_
_entity.id
_entity.type
_entity.pdbx_description
1 polymer ?
#
loop_
_entity_poly.entity_id
_entity_poly.type
_entity_poly.pdbx_seq_one_letter_code
_entity_poly.pdbx_strand_id
1 'polypeptide(L)'
;MRSTTRHYWRCIIAVLFVLAGANHFRNPGPYLSMMPSYLPWPEGLVWVSGLAEMAGGLGVLFARVRVLAAWGLIALMVAVFPANLNVALHGWPGVSLPEWSLWLRLPLQIVFIWWVYRICIRKNAASDSPS
;
A
#
# COMPACT_ATOMS: atom_id res chain seq x y z
N MET A 1 -3.40 -15.16 -18.39
CA MET A 1 -2.16 -15.20 -17.56
C MET A 1 -2.13 -16.50 -16.77
N ARG A 2 -1.05 -17.27 -16.90
CA ARG A 2 -0.87 -18.55 -16.21
C ARG A 2 -0.84 -18.36 -14.68
N SER A 3 -1.32 -19.35 -13.92
CA SER A 3 -1.44 -19.31 -12.45
C SER A 3 -0.10 -18.93 -11.76
N THR A 4 1.01 -19.47 -12.26
CA THR A 4 2.37 -19.23 -11.74
C THR A 4 2.79 -17.75 -11.83
N THR A 5 2.47 -17.07 -12.94
CA THR A 5 2.81 -15.64 -13.11
C THR A 5 2.11 -14.77 -12.08
N ARG A 6 0.84 -15.07 -11.76
CA ARG A 6 0.10 -14.34 -10.70
C ARG A 6 0.67 -14.60 -9.31
N HIS A 7 1.21 -15.79 -9.06
CA HIS A 7 1.85 -16.09 -7.78
C HIS A 7 3.09 -15.21 -7.57
N TYR A 8 3.99 -15.12 -8.57
CA TYR A 8 5.17 -14.23 -8.48
C TYR A 8 4.79 -12.78 -8.21
N TRP A 9 3.78 -12.25 -8.90
CA TRP A 9 3.31 -10.88 -8.65
C TRP A 9 2.78 -10.67 -7.23
N ARG A 10 2.10 -11.67 -6.66
CA ARG A 10 1.65 -11.61 -5.25
C ARG A 10 2.83 -11.62 -4.28
N CYS A 11 3.87 -12.40 -4.58
CA CYS A 11 5.10 -12.38 -3.78
C CYS A 11 5.76 -10.99 -3.80
N ILE A 12 5.81 -10.33 -4.96
CA ILE A 12 6.36 -8.98 -5.06
C ILE A 12 5.50 -7.99 -4.27
N ILE A 13 4.18 -8.02 -4.41
CA ILE A 13 3.25 -7.19 -3.62
C ILE A 13 3.50 -7.42 -2.11
N ALA A 14 3.57 -8.68 -1.68
CA ALA A 14 3.79 -9.04 -0.29
C ALA A 14 5.10 -8.46 0.25
N VAL A 15 6.21 -8.63 -0.48
CA VAL A 15 7.51 -8.09 -0.10
C VAL A 15 7.46 -6.56 0.01
N LEU A 16 6.89 -5.87 -0.97
CA LEU A 16 6.82 -4.40 -0.96
C LEU A 16 6.05 -3.87 0.25
N PHE A 17 4.86 -4.42 0.54
CA PHE A 17 4.05 -3.98 1.67
C PHE A 17 4.65 -4.38 3.03
N VAL A 18 5.26 -5.57 3.13
CA VAL A 18 5.93 -5.99 4.37
C VAL A 18 7.14 -5.10 4.66
N LEU A 19 7.95 -4.77 3.65
CA LEU A 19 9.09 -3.88 3.83
C LEU A 19 8.65 -2.44 4.14
N ALA A 20 7.61 -1.94 3.47
CA ALA A 20 7.04 -0.63 3.76
C ALA A 20 6.52 -0.55 5.20
N GLY A 21 5.70 -1.51 5.63
CA GLY A 21 5.15 -1.52 6.97
C GLY A 21 6.21 -1.74 8.05
N ALA A 22 7.23 -2.56 7.80
CA ALA A 22 8.37 -2.71 8.71
C ALA A 22 9.15 -1.38 8.87
N ASN A 23 9.24 -0.56 7.82
CA ASN A 23 9.91 0.73 7.88
C ASN A 23 9.19 1.74 8.80
N HIS A 24 7.87 1.60 9.00
CA HIS A 24 7.13 2.45 9.96
C HIS A 24 7.65 2.27 11.40
N PHE A 25 8.05 1.06 11.77
CA PHE A 25 8.61 0.77 13.09
C PHE A 25 10.10 1.09 13.17
N ARG A 26 10.84 0.88 12.08
CA ARG A 26 12.28 1.13 12.02
C ARG A 26 12.62 2.62 12.00
N ASN A 27 11.88 3.41 11.24
CA ASN A 27 12.13 4.84 11.06
C ASN A 27 10.80 5.61 10.97
N PRO A 28 10.11 5.83 12.10
CA PRO A 28 8.80 6.50 12.11
C PRO A 28 8.87 7.99 11.78
N GLY A 29 10.03 8.65 11.95
CA GLY A 29 10.18 10.11 11.84
C GLY A 29 9.60 10.72 10.55
N PRO A 30 9.97 10.23 9.35
CA PRO A 30 9.37 10.70 8.09
C PRO A 30 7.85 10.54 8.02
N TYR A 31 7.30 9.47 8.60
CA TYR A 31 5.86 9.21 8.59
C TYR A 31 5.10 10.12 9.55
N LEU A 32 5.70 10.43 10.70
CA LEU A 32 5.14 11.39 11.64
C LEU A 32 5.16 12.81 11.07
N SER A 33 6.23 13.18 10.36
CA SER A 33 6.35 14.52 9.78
C SER A 33 5.40 14.78 8.60
N MET A 34 4.91 13.74 7.93
CA MET A 34 3.90 13.87 6.87
C MET A 34 2.45 13.93 7.38
N MET A 35 2.21 13.57 8.65
CA MET A 35 0.85 13.44 9.19
C MET A 35 0.12 14.78 9.23
N PRO A 36 -1.07 14.89 8.62
CA PRO A 36 -1.89 16.08 8.73
C PRO A 36 -2.26 16.41 10.18
N SER A 37 -2.23 17.69 10.54
CA SER A 37 -2.45 18.17 11.91
C SER A 37 -3.85 17.91 12.47
N TYR A 38 -4.84 17.64 11.60
CA TYR A 38 -6.21 17.32 12.01
C TYR A 38 -6.39 15.87 12.46
N LEU A 39 -5.39 14.99 12.25
CA LEU A 39 -5.49 13.59 12.66
C LEU A 39 -5.00 13.43 14.11
N PRO A 40 -5.83 12.83 14.99
CA PRO A 40 -5.42 12.55 16.36
C PRO A 40 -4.42 11.40 16.38
N TRP A 41 -3.50 11.43 17.36
CA TRP A 41 -2.61 10.33 17.69
C TRP A 41 -1.73 9.81 16.52
N PRO A 42 -0.88 10.66 15.90
CA PRO A 42 -0.08 10.30 14.72
C PRO A 42 0.77 9.03 14.90
N GLU A 43 1.40 8.86 16.07
CA GLU A 43 2.22 7.67 16.37
C GLU A 43 1.42 6.38 16.32
N GLY A 44 0.24 6.36 16.95
CA GLY A 44 -0.65 5.20 16.92
C GLY A 44 -1.10 4.88 15.50
N LEU A 45 -1.45 5.89 14.71
CA LEU A 45 -1.84 5.71 13.30
C LEU A 45 -0.70 5.16 12.44
N VAL A 46 0.54 5.63 12.66
CA VAL A 46 1.72 5.12 11.94
C VAL A 46 1.99 3.65 12.28
N TRP A 47 1.87 3.25 13.54
CA TRP A 47 2.06 1.85 13.95
C TRP A 47 0.93 0.94 13.46
N VAL A 48 -0.32 1.38 13.60
CA VAL A 48 -1.49 0.62 13.13
C VAL A 48 -1.45 0.44 11.62
N SER A 49 -1.11 1.49 10.86
CA SER A 49 -0.94 1.39 9.42
C SER A 49 0.22 0.47 9.05
N GLY A 50 1.38 0.59 9.71
CA GLY A 50 2.53 -0.29 9.44
C GLY A 50 2.21 -1.77 9.68
N LEU A 51 1.51 -2.08 10.78
CA LEU A 51 1.05 -3.44 11.06
C LEU A 51 0.04 -3.92 10.01
N ALA A 52 -0.90 -3.07 9.61
CA ALA A 52 -1.91 -3.38 8.61
C ALA A 52 -1.29 -3.63 7.21
N GLU A 53 -0.25 -2.88 6.83
CA GLU A 53 0.51 -3.11 5.60
C GLU A 53 1.19 -4.48 5.62
N MET A 54 1.88 -4.82 6.72
CA MET A 54 2.55 -6.12 6.86
C MET A 54 1.53 -7.27 6.84
N ALA A 55 0.45 -7.15 7.61
CA ALA A 55 -0.60 -8.17 7.67
C ALA A 55 -1.31 -8.34 6.32
N GLY A 56 -1.63 -7.24 5.63
CA GLY A 56 -2.22 -7.28 4.30
C GLY A 56 -1.27 -7.85 3.25
N GLY A 57 0.01 -7.45 3.29
CA GLY A 57 1.06 -7.95 2.41
C GLY A 57 1.27 -9.46 2.54
N LEU A 58 1.36 -9.99 3.77
CA LEU A 58 1.40 -11.43 3.98
C LEU A 58 0.06 -12.09 3.59
N GLY A 59 -1.06 -11.45 3.92
CA GLY A 59 -2.41 -11.93 3.65
C GLY A 59 -2.70 -12.22 2.18
N VAL A 60 -2.13 -11.45 1.23
CA VAL A 60 -2.35 -11.69 -0.20
C VAL A 60 -1.76 -13.02 -0.71
N LEU A 61 -0.84 -13.64 0.03
CA LEU A 61 -0.27 -14.93 -0.32
C LEU A 61 -1.26 -16.07 -0.05
N PHE A 62 -2.06 -15.98 1.01
CA PHE A 62 -2.97 -17.03 1.46
C PHE A 62 -4.31 -16.98 0.72
N ALA A 63 -4.64 -18.03 -0.03
CA ALA A 63 -5.83 -18.07 -0.88
C ALA A 63 -7.15 -17.77 -0.13
N ARG A 64 -7.27 -18.20 1.13
CA ARG A 64 -8.48 -18.03 1.96
C ARG A 64 -8.78 -16.58 2.32
N VAL A 65 -7.74 -15.77 2.57
CA VAL A 65 -7.89 -14.37 3.03
C VAL A 65 -7.44 -13.34 2.01
N ARG A 66 -6.89 -13.77 0.86
CA ARG A 66 -6.30 -12.90 -0.17
C ARG A 66 -7.19 -11.72 -0.58
N VAL A 67 -8.48 -11.97 -0.85
CA VAL A 67 -9.39 -10.93 -1.32
C VAL A 67 -9.65 -9.90 -0.23
N LEU A 68 -9.84 -10.35 1.01
CA LEU A 68 -10.01 -9.47 2.16
C LEU A 68 -8.74 -8.65 2.42
N ALA A 69 -7.57 -9.30 2.42
CA ALA A 69 -6.27 -8.64 2.57
C ALA A 69 -6.02 -7.59 1.48
N ALA A 70 -6.34 -7.90 0.22
CA ALA A 70 -6.22 -6.97 -0.89
C ALA A 70 -7.13 -5.74 -0.74
N TRP A 71 -8.39 -5.94 -0.34
CA TRP A 71 -9.28 -4.82 -0.04
C TRP A 71 -8.81 -3.99 1.16
N GLY A 72 -8.27 -4.64 2.20
CA GLY A 72 -7.66 -3.97 3.34
C GLY A 72 -6.48 -3.08 2.93
N LEU A 73 -5.57 -3.58 2.09
CA LEU A 73 -4.47 -2.79 1.54
C LEU A 73 -4.96 -1.61 0.71
N ILE A 74 -5.97 -1.82 -0.16
CA ILE A 74 -6.55 -0.74 -0.97
C ILE A 74 -7.18 0.33 -0.07
N ALA A 75 -7.97 -0.08 0.94
CA ALA A 75 -8.60 0.84 1.89
C ALA A 75 -7.54 1.64 2.67
N LEU A 76 -6.47 0.97 3.13
CA LEU A 76 -5.37 1.62 3.82
C LEU A 76 -4.66 2.64 2.93
N MET A 77 -4.38 2.29 1.68
CA MET A 77 -3.81 3.21 0.70
C MET A 77 -4.71 4.42 0.49
N VAL A 78 -6.03 4.24 0.38
CA VAL A 78 -6.97 5.38 0.28
C VAL A 78 -6.92 6.23 1.54
N ALA A 79 -6.84 5.62 2.73
CA ALA A 79 -6.78 6.33 4.00
C ALA A 79 -5.49 7.16 4.18
N VAL A 80 -4.34 6.70 3.66
CA VAL A 80 -3.07 7.46 3.72
C VAL A 80 -2.89 8.46 2.58
N PHE A 81 -3.75 8.42 1.56
CA PHE A 81 -3.69 9.36 0.42
C PHE A 81 -3.67 10.84 0.84
N PRO A 82 -4.49 11.31 1.82
CA PRO A 82 -4.41 12.69 2.29
C PRO A 82 -3.03 13.08 2.83
N ALA A 83 -2.31 12.16 3.48
CA ALA A 83 -0.95 12.44 3.97
C ALA A 83 0.05 12.60 2.81
N ASN A 84 -0.05 11.77 1.77
CA ASN A 84 0.78 11.91 0.56
C ASN A 84 0.45 13.20 -0.21
N LEU A 85 -0.83 13.58 -0.26
CA LEU A 85 -1.24 14.85 -0.87
C LEU A 85 -0.71 16.04 -0.07
N ASN A 86 -0.78 15.99 1.26
CA ASN A 86 -0.28 17.03 2.15
C ASN A 86 1.21 17.34 1.90
N VAL A 87 2.05 16.31 1.81
CA VAL A 87 3.48 16.53 1.52
C VAL A 87 3.76 16.95 0.08
N ALA A 88 2.92 16.57 -0.88
CA ALA A 88 3.06 17.07 -2.25
C ALA A 88 2.76 18.57 -2.35
N LEU A 89 1.81 19.07 -1.54
CA LEU A 89 1.41 20.49 -1.53
C LEU A 89 2.34 21.36 -0.68
N HIS A 90 2.82 20.86 0.46
CA HIS A 90 3.54 21.67 1.46
C HIS A 90 5.02 21.28 1.64
N GLY A 91 5.49 20.29 0.89
CA GLY A 91 6.81 19.68 1.08
C GLY A 91 6.84 18.64 2.20
N TRP A 92 7.94 17.90 2.29
CA TRP A 92 8.13 16.87 3.32
C TRP A 92 9.13 17.33 4.38
N PRO A 93 8.69 17.69 5.59
CA PRO A 93 9.59 18.15 6.63
C PRO A 93 10.58 17.05 7.05
N GLY A 94 11.87 17.41 7.13
CA GLY A 94 12.94 16.50 7.53
C GLY A 94 13.38 15.49 6.46
N VAL A 95 12.85 15.58 5.24
CA VAL A 95 13.19 14.70 4.13
C VAL A 95 13.59 15.54 2.91
N SER A 96 14.85 15.41 2.49
CA SER A 96 15.36 16.11 1.31
C SER A 96 15.06 15.32 0.04
N LEU A 97 13.89 15.55 -0.54
CA LEU A 97 13.49 14.98 -1.83
C LEU A 97 13.10 16.09 -2.82
N PRO A 98 13.36 15.90 -4.13
CA PRO A 98 12.86 16.81 -5.15
C PRO A 98 11.32 16.87 -5.14
N GLU A 99 10.75 18.06 -5.33
CA GLU A 99 9.29 18.27 -5.29
C GLU A 99 8.54 17.38 -6.29
N TRP A 100 9.06 17.22 -7.51
CA TRP A 100 8.45 16.36 -8.53
C TRP A 100 8.28 14.91 -8.05
N SER A 101 9.17 14.44 -7.17
CA SER A 101 9.09 13.09 -6.63
C SER A 101 7.93 12.93 -5.64
N LEU A 102 7.57 14.00 -4.91
CA LEU A 102 6.43 14.00 -3.99
C LEU A 102 5.12 13.90 -4.78
N TRP A 103 5.01 14.66 -5.87
CA TRP A 103 3.90 14.57 -6.81
C TRP A 103 3.80 13.22 -7.49
N LEU A 104 4.93 12.59 -7.85
CA LEU A 104 4.96 11.26 -8.47
C LEU A 104 4.38 10.15 -7.57
N ARG A 105 4.40 10.32 -6.24
CA ARG A 105 3.85 9.33 -5.30
C ARG A 105 2.35 9.14 -5.47
N LEU A 106 1.61 10.19 -5.81
CA LEU A 106 0.15 10.16 -5.98
C LEU A 106 -0.30 9.24 -7.14
N PRO A 107 0.15 9.42 -8.39
CA PRO A 107 -0.20 8.50 -9.47
C PRO A 107 0.39 7.10 -9.22
N LEU A 108 1.58 6.98 -8.62
CA LEU A 108 2.17 5.68 -8.28
C LEU A 108 1.28 4.92 -7.28
N GLN A 109 0.71 5.60 -6.30
CA GLN A 109 -0.24 5.02 -5.33
C GLN A 109 -1.49 4.50 -6.04
N ILE A 110 -2.02 5.21 -7.04
CA ILE A 110 -3.15 4.74 -7.86
C ILE A 110 -2.75 3.48 -8.67
N VAL A 111 -1.55 3.48 -9.25
CA VAL A 111 -1.02 2.31 -9.97
C VAL A 111 -0.90 1.10 -9.03
N PHE A 112 -0.42 1.30 -7.80
CA PHE A 112 -0.34 0.24 -6.80
C PHE A 112 -1.73 -0.29 -6.40
N ILE A 113 -2.73 0.59 -6.18
CA ILE A 113 -4.13 0.17 -5.91
C ILE A 113 -4.65 -0.68 -7.06
N TRP A 114 -4.49 -0.20 -8.29
CA TRP A 114 -4.90 -0.93 -9.48
C TRP A 114 -4.20 -2.28 -9.59
N TRP A 115 -2.90 -2.33 -9.30
CA TRP A 115 -2.12 -3.56 -9.38
C TRP A 115 -2.56 -4.60 -8.36
N VAL A 116 -2.77 -4.20 -7.09
CA VAL A 116 -3.33 -5.07 -6.04
C VAL A 116 -4.70 -5.61 -6.47
N TYR A 117 -5.59 -4.74 -6.97
CA TYR A 117 -6.91 -5.15 -7.45
C TYR A 117 -6.81 -6.18 -8.60
N ARG A 118 -5.97 -5.92 -9.60
CA ARG A 118 -5.80 -6.80 -10.77
C ARG A 118 -5.24 -8.17 -10.41
N ILE A 119 -4.29 -8.24 -9.49
CA ILE A 119 -3.57 -9.48 -9.15
C ILE A 119 -4.34 -10.32 -8.12
N CYS A 120 -5.00 -9.68 -7.17
CA CYS A 120 -5.59 -10.35 -6.01
C CYS A 120 -7.11 -10.48 -6.06
N ILE A 121 -7.83 -9.55 -6.73
CA ILE A 121 -9.31 -9.49 -6.70
C ILE A 121 -9.92 -9.88 -8.05
N ARG A 122 -9.44 -9.29 -9.15
CA ARG A 122 -10.04 -9.50 -10.48
C ARG A 122 -9.91 -10.97 -10.93
N LYS A 123 -11.05 -11.68 -11.00
CA LYS A 123 -11.19 -12.95 -11.71
C LYS A 123 -10.95 -12.72 -13.21
N ASN A 124 -10.20 -13.59 -13.87
CA ASN A 124 -10.01 -13.50 -15.32
C ASN A 124 -11.21 -14.18 -15.99
N ALA A 125 -11.94 -13.47 -16.86
CA ALA A 125 -13.07 -14.04 -17.60
C ALA A 125 -12.70 -15.29 -18.45
N ALA A 126 -11.41 -15.50 -18.74
CA ALA A 126 -10.90 -16.63 -19.51
C ALA A 126 -10.73 -17.94 -18.70
N SER A 127 -10.98 -17.97 -17.40
CA SER A 127 -10.94 -19.22 -16.60
C SER A 127 -12.29 -19.94 -16.49
N ASP A 128 -13.36 -19.32 -17.00
CA ASP A 128 -14.75 -19.74 -16.73
C ASP A 128 -15.47 -20.23 -18.00
N SER A 129 -14.75 -20.48 -19.11
CA SER A 129 -15.32 -21.23 -20.24
C SER A 129 -15.45 -22.70 -19.81
N PRO A 130 -16.67 -23.25 -19.70
CA PRO A 130 -16.84 -24.68 -19.51
C PRO A 130 -16.26 -25.38 -20.75
N SER A 131 -15.25 -26.22 -20.56
CA SER A 131 -14.87 -27.25 -21.52
C SER A 131 -15.99 -28.26 -21.67
#